data_AF-A0A8S0FIP3-F1
#
_entry.id   AF-A0A8S0FIP3-F1
#
_cell.length_a   1.000
_cell.length_b   1.000
_cell.length_c   1.000
_cell.angle_alpha   90.00
_cell.angle_beta   90.00
_cell.angle_gamma   90.00
#
_symmetry.space_group_name_H-M   'P 1'
#
loop_
_entity.id
_entity.type
_entity.pdbx_description
1 polymer ?
#
loop_
_entity_poly.entity_id
_entity_poly.type
_entity_poly.pdbx_seq_one_letter_code
_entity_poly.pdbx_strand_id
1 'polypeptide(L)'
;MANSCGLIVAADLFIPGNGIPVDSVEIDMSVDPHKAREMGAKAMKLLVLWREDEPAEERLAMVDKFVRRCRSAGLVSIIEPVVRPPRRGWDFDRESAIVAAAAELGGTEADLYKAEMPLGGKGDEKTLLAACQQLNDQMKMPWVILSFQFWR
;
A
#
# COMPACT_ATOMS: atom_id res chain seq x y z
N MET A 1 2.12 11.21 -23.37
CA MET A 1 2.18 11.67 -21.96
C MET A 1 2.27 13.17 -21.98
N ALA A 2 1.46 13.89 -21.20
CA ALA A 2 1.67 15.33 -21.05
C ALA A 2 3.05 15.54 -20.40
N ASN A 3 3.87 16.46 -20.93
CA ASN A 3 5.27 16.65 -20.48
C ASN A 3 5.42 17.03 -18.99
N SER A 4 4.32 17.39 -18.31
CA SER A 4 4.28 17.76 -16.89
C SER A 4 3.81 16.65 -15.95
N CYS A 5 3.43 15.46 -16.45
CA CYS A 5 2.88 14.38 -15.64
C CYS A 5 3.85 13.20 -15.53
N GLY A 6 4.13 12.76 -14.30
CA GLY A 6 4.98 11.60 -14.03
C GLY A 6 4.25 10.26 -14.26
N LEU A 7 4.99 9.24 -14.69
CA LEU A 7 4.49 7.87 -14.84
C LEU A 7 4.79 7.03 -13.60
N ILE A 8 3.76 6.35 -13.10
CA ILE A 8 3.87 5.30 -12.08
C ILE A 8 3.45 3.98 -12.73
N VAL A 9 4.26 2.93 -12.57
CA VAL A 9 3.97 1.59 -13.08
C VAL A 9 3.56 0.68 -11.91
N ALA A 10 2.42 0.00 -12.01
CA ALA A 10 2.04 -1.01 -11.03
C ALA A 10 2.95 -2.24 -11.18
N ALA A 11 3.44 -2.76 -10.06
CA ALA A 11 4.23 -3.98 -9.97
C ALA A 11 3.51 -5.05 -9.14
N ASP A 12 2.17 -5.01 -9.19
CA ASP A 12 1.27 -5.89 -8.45
C ASP A 12 0.87 -7.09 -9.31
N LEU A 13 1.08 -8.30 -8.80
CA LEU A 13 0.41 -9.49 -9.32
C LEU A 13 -0.81 -9.79 -8.45
N PHE A 14 -2.00 -9.52 -8.99
CA PHE A 14 -3.26 -9.82 -8.31
C PHE A 14 -3.68 -11.27 -8.52
N ILE A 15 -3.84 -11.98 -7.41
CA ILE A 15 -4.20 -13.40 -7.40
C ILE A 15 -5.66 -13.52 -6.90
N PRO A 16 -6.59 -14.01 -7.74
CA PRO A 16 -7.98 -14.22 -7.32
C PRO A 16 -8.08 -15.43 -6.38
N GLY A 17 -9.08 -15.42 -5.51
CA GLY A 17 -9.31 -16.48 -4.54
C GLY A 17 -10.56 -16.18 -3.71
N ASN A 18 -11.13 -17.18 -3.03
CA ASN A 18 -12.25 -17.01 -2.10
C ASN A 18 -13.45 -16.20 -2.68
N GLY A 19 -13.68 -16.26 -4.00
CA GLY A 19 -14.76 -15.53 -4.67
C GLY A 19 -14.52 -14.04 -4.91
N ILE A 20 -13.32 -13.52 -4.63
CA ILE A 20 -12.94 -12.11 -4.85
C ILE A 20 -11.80 -12.00 -5.89
N PRO A 21 -11.77 -10.91 -6.69
CA PRO A 21 -10.79 -10.75 -7.77
C PRO A 21 -9.34 -10.53 -7.28
N VAL A 22 -9.17 -10.08 -6.04
CA VAL A 22 -7.85 -9.89 -5.41
C VAL A 22 -7.91 -10.44 -3.99
N ASP A 23 -7.52 -11.70 -3.85
CA ASP A 23 -7.44 -12.38 -2.55
C ASP A 23 -6.02 -12.35 -1.97
N SER A 24 -5.02 -12.43 -2.83
CA SER A 24 -3.61 -12.33 -2.47
C SER A 24 -2.87 -11.45 -3.48
N VAL A 25 -1.75 -10.87 -3.06
CA VAL A 25 -0.90 -10.02 -3.91
C VAL A 25 0.54 -10.44 -3.75
N GLU A 26 1.23 -10.56 -4.89
CA GLU A 26 2.67 -10.74 -4.97
C GLU A 26 3.29 -9.62 -5.81
N ILE A 27 4.62 -9.52 -5.81
CA ILE A 27 5.32 -8.66 -6.77
C ILE A 27 5.19 -9.31 -8.16
N ASP A 28 4.72 -8.56 -9.14
CA ASP A 28 4.78 -8.98 -10.54
C ASP A 28 6.22 -8.98 -11.03
N MET A 29 6.84 -10.17 -11.01
CA MET A 29 8.23 -10.36 -11.44
C MET A 29 8.42 -10.20 -12.95
N SER A 30 7.35 -10.17 -13.74
CA SER A 30 7.41 -9.86 -15.18
C SER A 30 7.63 -8.37 -15.45
N VAL A 31 7.37 -7.50 -14.47
CA VAL A 31 7.67 -6.07 -14.55
C VAL A 31 9.15 -5.84 -14.24
N ASP A 32 9.93 -5.58 -15.29
CA ASP A 32 11.34 -5.18 -15.18
C ASP A 32 11.46 -3.69 -14.80
N PRO A 33 12.05 -3.36 -13.63
CA PRO A 33 12.19 -1.98 -13.19
C PRO A 33 13.09 -1.14 -14.10
N HIS A 34 14.11 -1.73 -14.73
CA HIS A 34 15.01 -1.01 -15.64
C HIS A 34 14.29 -0.66 -16.94
N LYS A 35 13.52 -1.60 -17.49
CA LYS A 35 12.67 -1.35 -18.67
C LYS A 35 11.60 -0.30 -18.37
N ALA A 36 10.95 -0.38 -17.22
CA ALA A 36 9.98 0.65 -16.80
C ALA A 36 10.63 2.04 -16.76
N ARG A 37 11.85 2.14 -16.21
CA ARG A 37 12.63 3.39 -16.20
C ARG A 37 12.96 3.89 -17.60
N GLU A 38 13.41 3.03 -18.51
CA GLU A 38 13.68 3.38 -19.91
C GLU A 38 12.43 3.90 -20.63
N MET A 39 11.25 3.35 -20.29
CA MET A 39 9.95 3.79 -20.79
C MET A 39 9.45 5.09 -20.12
N GLY A 40 10.25 5.71 -19.24
CA GLY A 40 9.97 6.99 -18.63
C GLY A 40 9.29 6.93 -17.25
N ALA A 41 9.17 5.74 -16.65
CA ALA A 41 8.66 5.60 -15.29
C ALA A 41 9.49 6.41 -14.28
N LYS A 42 8.79 7.02 -13.33
CA LYS A 42 9.38 7.74 -12.20
C LYS A 42 9.24 6.96 -10.89
N ALA A 43 8.22 6.11 -10.81
CA ALA A 43 7.97 5.25 -9.67
C ALA A 43 7.42 3.89 -10.10
N MET A 44 7.54 2.91 -9.22
CA MET A 44 6.67 1.74 -9.22
C MET A 44 5.79 1.75 -7.98
N LYS A 45 4.69 1.00 -8.04
CA LYS A 45 3.74 0.86 -6.94
C LYS A 45 3.49 -0.62 -6.62
N LEU A 46 3.39 -0.95 -5.33
CA LEU A 46 3.00 -2.26 -4.80
C LEU A 46 1.83 -2.15 -3.80
N LEU A 47 0.75 -2.88 -4.01
CA LEU A 47 -0.35 -3.10 -3.06
C LEU A 47 0.08 -4.17 -2.07
N VAL A 48 -0.11 -3.90 -0.78
CA VAL A 48 0.21 -4.85 0.28
C VAL A 48 -1.07 -5.17 1.03
N LEU A 49 -1.63 -6.36 0.83
CA LEU A 49 -2.77 -6.78 1.64
C LEU A 49 -2.30 -7.02 3.07
N TRP A 50 -2.98 -6.41 4.02
CA TRP A 50 -2.71 -6.57 5.45
C TRP A 50 -3.91 -7.26 6.10
N ARG A 51 -3.65 -8.39 6.77
CA ARG A 51 -4.60 -9.10 7.62
C ARG A 51 -3.96 -9.33 8.97
N GLU A 52 -4.76 -9.19 10.02
CA GLU A 52 -4.30 -9.33 11.40
C GLU A 52 -3.79 -10.74 11.73
N ASP A 53 -4.30 -11.77 11.05
CA ASP A 53 -3.96 -13.17 11.28
C ASP A 53 -2.90 -13.73 10.32
N GLU A 54 -2.31 -12.87 9.47
CA GLU A 54 -1.20 -13.21 8.59
C GLU A 54 0.13 -12.69 9.15
N PRO A 55 1.23 -13.45 9.00
CA PRO A 55 2.53 -13.07 9.53
C PRO A 55 3.07 -11.78 8.89
N ALA A 56 3.53 -10.85 9.73
CA ALA A 56 4.15 -9.60 9.28
C ALA A 56 5.46 -9.81 8.51
N GLU A 57 6.21 -10.88 8.82
CA GLU A 57 7.51 -11.16 8.21
C GLU A 57 7.43 -11.30 6.69
N GLU A 58 6.40 -11.98 6.17
CA GLU A 58 6.22 -12.16 4.73
C GLU A 58 5.93 -10.82 4.03
N ARG A 59 5.09 -9.97 4.64
CA ARG A 59 4.80 -8.63 4.12
C ARG A 59 6.03 -7.73 4.12
N LEU A 60 6.79 -7.73 5.22
CA LEU A 60 8.02 -6.94 5.35
C LEU A 60 9.09 -7.40 4.35
N ALA A 61 9.25 -8.71 4.16
CA ALA A 61 10.17 -9.27 3.17
C ALA A 61 9.75 -8.91 1.74
N MET A 62 8.45 -8.94 1.44
CA MET A 62 7.93 -8.52 0.15
C MET A 62 8.20 -7.03 -0.11
N VAL A 63 7.93 -6.17 0.88
CA VAL A 63 8.20 -4.73 0.77
C VAL A 63 9.69 -4.45 0.59
N ASP A 64 10.58 -5.07 1.38
CA ASP A 64 12.04 -4.91 1.23
C ASP A 64 12.51 -5.32 -0.17
N LYS A 65 12.03 -6.46 -0.68
CA LYS A 65 12.34 -6.93 -2.04
C LYS A 65 11.86 -5.93 -3.10
N PHE A 66 10.66 -5.39 -2.96
CA PHE A 66 10.13 -4.38 -3.87
C PHE A 66 10.94 -3.08 -3.84
N VAL A 67 11.26 -2.56 -2.65
CA VAL A 67 12.07 -1.36 -2.47
C VAL A 67 13.45 -1.54 -3.12
N ARG A 68 14.11 -2.68 -2.93
CA ARG A 68 15.41 -2.97 -3.58
C ARG A 68 15.29 -2.97 -5.11
N ARG A 69 14.21 -3.51 -5.68
CA ARG A 69 13.96 -3.49 -7.14
C ARG A 69 13.74 -2.07 -7.68
N CYS A 70 12.99 -1.22 -6.97
CA CYS A 70 12.83 0.19 -7.34
C CYS A 70 14.18 0.92 -7.30
N ARG A 71 14.92 0.74 -6.20
CA ARG A 71 16.22 1.38 -5.98
C ARG A 71 17.25 1.00 -7.04
N SER A 72 17.28 -0.27 -7.48
CA SER A 72 18.23 -0.72 -8.51
C SER A 72 18.07 0.01 -9.85
N ALA A 73 16.86 0.46 -10.16
CA ALA A 73 16.55 1.22 -11.39
C ALA A 73 16.42 2.74 -11.18
N GLY A 74 16.68 3.25 -9.98
CA GLY A 74 16.51 4.67 -9.65
C GLY A 74 15.05 5.14 -9.74
N LEU A 75 14.11 4.26 -9.38
CA LEU A 75 12.67 4.53 -9.31
C LEU A 75 12.24 4.76 -7.86
N VAL A 76 11.26 5.64 -7.66
CA VAL A 76 10.55 5.80 -6.40
C VAL A 76 9.71 4.56 -6.12
N SER A 77 9.73 4.08 -4.87
CA SER A 77 8.95 2.96 -4.38
C SER A 77 7.72 3.45 -3.63
N ILE A 78 6.53 3.09 -4.13
CA ILE A 78 5.25 3.44 -3.51
C ILE A 78 4.61 2.17 -2.98
N ILE A 79 4.39 2.08 -1.67
CA ILE A 79 3.59 1.00 -1.09
C ILE A 79 2.15 1.49 -0.86
N GLU A 80 1.18 0.63 -1.14
CA GLU A 80 -0.24 0.86 -0.89
C GLU A 80 -0.79 -0.25 0.01
N PRO A 81 -0.56 -0.18 1.34
CA PRO A 81 -1.16 -1.14 2.25
C PRO A 81 -2.68 -0.98 2.28
N VAL A 82 -3.38 -2.11 2.18
CA VAL A 82 -4.85 -2.18 2.20
C VAL A 82 -5.27 -3.26 3.16
N VAL A 83 -6.11 -2.91 4.12
CA VAL A 83 -6.54 -3.85 5.17
C VAL A 83 -7.66 -4.75 4.68
N ARG A 84 -7.61 -6.01 5.10
CA ARG A 84 -8.64 -7.03 4.87
C ARG A 84 -9.02 -7.71 6.21
N PRO A 85 -10.25 -8.24 6.31
CA PRO A 85 -10.63 -9.17 7.36
C PRO A 85 -9.63 -10.32 7.45
N PRO A 86 -9.50 -10.93 8.62
CA PRO A 86 -8.68 -12.13 8.80
C PRO A 86 -9.11 -13.25 7.83
N ARG A 87 -8.22 -14.20 7.57
CA ARG A 87 -8.54 -15.38 6.74
C ARG A 87 -9.71 -16.18 7.31
N ARG A 88 -9.89 -16.15 8.64
CA ARG A 88 -10.98 -16.85 9.34
C ARG A 88 -11.93 -15.86 10.00
N GLY A 89 -12.91 -15.39 9.24
CA GLY A 89 -13.96 -14.51 9.74
C GLY A 89 -14.11 -13.26 8.90
N TRP A 90 -15.13 -12.46 9.22
CA TRP A 90 -15.40 -11.18 8.55
C TRP A 90 -15.41 -9.99 9.50
N ASP A 91 -15.50 -10.26 10.81
CA ASP A 91 -15.47 -9.24 11.84
C ASP A 91 -14.03 -8.77 12.03
N PHE A 92 -13.78 -7.49 11.75
CA PHE A 92 -12.52 -6.84 12.08
C PHE A 92 -12.76 -5.34 12.28
N ASP A 93 -11.98 -4.73 13.17
CA ASP A 93 -11.95 -3.27 13.30
C ASP A 93 -11.04 -2.69 12.21
N ARG A 94 -11.66 -2.22 11.13
CA ARG A 94 -10.95 -1.63 9.98
C ARG A 94 -10.04 -0.47 10.38
N GLU A 95 -10.47 0.38 11.30
CA GLU A 95 -9.72 1.59 11.65
C GLU A 95 -8.49 1.25 12.49
N SER A 96 -8.65 0.33 13.46
CA SER A 96 -7.51 -0.23 14.18
C SER A 96 -6.56 -0.99 13.25
N ALA A 97 -7.08 -1.73 12.26
CA ALA A 97 -6.26 -2.42 11.28
C ALA A 97 -5.44 -1.45 10.41
N ILE A 98 -6.01 -0.30 9.99
CA ILE A 98 -5.29 0.71 9.20
C ILE A 98 -4.11 1.26 9.99
N VAL A 99 -4.32 1.57 11.27
CA VAL A 99 -3.25 2.06 12.15
C VAL A 99 -2.21 0.97 12.41
N ALA A 100 -2.62 -0.28 12.59
CA ALA A 100 -1.70 -1.40 12.78
C ALA A 100 -0.83 -1.66 11.53
N ALA A 101 -1.42 -1.64 10.34
CA ALA A 101 -0.69 -1.73 9.07
C ALA A 101 0.30 -0.58 8.90
N ALA A 102 -0.07 0.64 9.29
CA ALA A 102 0.83 1.79 9.27
C ALA A 102 1.96 1.67 10.30
N ALA A 103 1.70 1.15 11.49
CA ALA A 103 2.73 0.89 12.49
C ALA A 103 3.75 -0.16 12.00
N GLU A 104 3.29 -1.17 11.26
CA GLU A 104 4.13 -2.23 10.68
C GLU A 104 4.94 -1.73 9.47
N LEU A 105 4.31 -1.01 8.54
CA LEU A 105 4.87 -0.72 7.21
C LEU A 105 5.32 0.74 7.03
N GLY A 106 4.83 1.67 7.86
CA GLY A 106 5.13 3.10 7.80
C GLY A 106 6.56 3.47 8.19
N GLY A 107 7.32 2.53 8.75
CA GLY A 107 8.75 2.65 9.05
C GLY A 107 9.67 1.91 8.09
N THR A 108 9.16 1.36 6.99
CA THR A 108 9.98 0.68 5.97
C THR A 108 10.76 1.68 5.12
N GLU A 109 11.69 1.19 4.32
CA GLU A 109 12.53 2.01 3.41
C GLU A 109 11.82 2.41 2.10
N ALA A 110 10.48 2.29 2.05
CA ALA A 110 9.71 2.77 0.91
C ALA A 110 9.70 4.31 0.85
N ASP A 111 9.59 4.87 -0.35
CA ASP A 111 9.70 6.32 -0.55
C ASP A 111 8.36 7.05 -0.32
N LEU A 112 7.23 6.35 -0.47
CA LEU A 112 5.89 6.90 -0.30
C LEU A 112 4.90 5.85 0.20
N TYR A 113 4.13 6.20 1.22
CA TYR A 113 3.01 5.40 1.72
C TYR A 113 1.68 5.91 1.14
N LYS A 114 0.91 5.04 0.48
CA LYS A 114 -0.43 5.35 -0.03
C LYS A 114 -1.48 4.68 0.84
N ALA A 115 -2.08 5.44 1.77
CA ALA A 115 -2.96 4.94 2.80
C ALA A 115 -4.44 5.00 2.42
N GLU A 116 -5.23 4.07 2.97
CA GLU A 116 -6.68 4.21 3.04
C GLU A 116 -7.09 5.43 3.88
N MET A 117 -8.15 6.13 3.48
CA MET A 117 -8.71 7.24 4.26
C MET A 117 -9.32 6.72 5.57
N PRO A 118 -8.89 7.22 6.75
CA PRO A 118 -9.52 6.91 8.02
C PRO A 118 -11.01 7.28 8.02
N LEU A 119 -11.83 6.45 8.68
CA LEU A 119 -13.29 6.55 8.77
C LEU A 119 -14.00 6.63 7.42
N GLY A 120 -13.29 6.28 6.36
CA GLY A 120 -13.71 6.46 4.99
C GLY A 120 -14.07 7.90 4.62
N GLY A 121 -13.48 8.90 5.31
CA GLY A 121 -13.78 10.31 5.11
C GLY A 121 -15.15 10.75 5.63
N LYS A 122 -15.79 9.95 6.49
CA LYS A 122 -17.10 10.26 7.09
C LYS A 122 -16.93 10.74 8.53
N GLY A 123 -17.69 11.76 8.92
CA GLY A 123 -17.65 12.36 10.25
C GLY A 123 -17.45 13.87 10.17
N ASP A 124 -17.39 14.52 11.34
CA ASP A 124 -17.01 15.93 11.40
C ASP A 124 -15.49 16.12 11.21
N GLU A 125 -15.09 17.36 10.91
CA GLU A 125 -13.70 17.72 10.65
C GLU A 125 -12.77 17.34 11.81
N LYS A 126 -13.22 17.55 13.05
CA LYS A 126 -12.42 17.26 14.25
C LYS A 126 -12.12 15.76 14.38
N THR A 127 -13.11 14.93 14.10
CA THR A 127 -13.01 13.47 14.17
C THR A 127 -12.09 12.94 13.07
N LEU A 128 -12.24 13.44 11.84
CA LEU A 128 -11.36 13.06 10.73
C LEU A 128 -9.91 13.52 10.95
N LEU A 129 -9.72 14.75 11.46
CA LEU A 129 -8.39 15.26 11.77
C LEU A 129 -7.70 14.40 12.85
N ALA A 130 -8.41 14.01 13.90
CA ALA A 130 -7.86 13.15 14.95
C ALA A 130 -7.45 11.77 14.40
N ALA A 131 -8.29 11.16 13.55
CA ALA A 131 -7.98 9.88 12.92
C ALA A 131 -6.78 9.97 11.96
N CYS A 132 -6.69 11.03 11.16
CA CYS A 132 -5.53 11.30 10.30
C CYS A 132 -4.26 11.56 11.12
N GLN A 133 -4.35 12.22 12.28
CA GLN A 133 -3.21 12.44 13.16
C GLN A 133 -2.70 11.11 13.74
N GLN A 134 -3.60 10.25 14.22
CA GLN A 134 -3.24 8.93 14.73
C GLN A 134 -2.54 8.07 13.67
N LEU A 135 -2.99 8.14 12.42
CA LEU A 135 -2.33 7.48 11.29
C LEU A 135 -0.96 8.09 11.02
N ASN A 136 -0.87 9.43 10.98
CA ASN A 136 0.37 10.16 10.73
C ASN A 136 1.45 9.85 11.77
N ASP A 137 1.07 9.65 13.04
CA ASP A 137 2.01 9.33 14.11
C ASP A 137 2.75 7.99 13.90
N GLN A 138 2.26 7.12 13.00
CA GLN A 138 2.93 5.87 12.60
C GLN A 138 3.89 6.03 11.41
N MET A 139 3.85 7.16 10.70
CA MET A 139 4.56 7.35 9.43
C MET A 139 5.95 7.94 9.63
N LYS A 140 6.97 7.27 9.09
CA LYS A 140 8.35 7.79 9.00
C LYS A 140 8.74 8.19 7.58
N MET A 141 7.76 8.24 6.67
CA MET A 141 7.91 8.58 5.26
C MET A 141 6.76 9.51 4.82
N PRO A 142 6.90 10.22 3.68
CA PRO A 142 5.77 10.92 3.08
C PRO A 142 4.60 9.97 2.83
N TRP A 143 3.38 10.46 2.99
CA TRP A 143 2.17 9.67 2.75
C TRP A 143 1.09 10.48 2.06
N VAL A 144 0.21 9.77 1.35
CA VAL A 144 -0.96 10.30 0.65
C VAL A 144 -2.16 9.39 0.87
N ILE A 145 -3.37 9.93 0.72
CA ILE A 145 -4.61 9.16 0.79
C ILE A 145 -5.02 8.62 -0.57
N LEU A 146 -5.62 7.43 -0.58
CA LEU A 146 -6.34 6.86 -1.72
C LEU A 146 -7.85 7.06 -1.57
N SER A 147 -8.55 7.19 -2.70
CA SER A 147 -10.00 7.46 -2.73
C SER A 147 -10.87 6.20 -2.72
N PHE A 148 -10.29 5.03 -3.03
CA PHE A 148 -11.03 3.79 -3.22
C PHE A 148 -11.18 3.00 -1.91
N GLN A 149 -12.42 2.71 -1.51
CA GLN A 149 -12.68 1.80 -0.38
C GLN A 149 -13.09 0.44 -0.96
N PHE A 150 -12.34 -0.62 -0.65
CA PHE A 150 -12.64 -2.01 -1.06
C PHE A 150 -13.93 -2.59 -0.45
N TRP A 151 -14.70 -1.79 0.29
CA TRP A 151 -15.77 -2.21 1.21
C TRP A 151 -17.14 -1.64 0.87
N ARG A 152 -17.42 -1.33 -0.41
CA ARG A 152 -18.75 -0.95 -0.87
C ARG A 152 -19.37 -2.01 -1.76
#